data_AF-A0A4R0EZZ3-F1
#
_entry.id   AF-A0A4R0EZZ3-F1
#
_cell.length_a   1.000
_cell.length_b   1.000
_cell.length_c   1.000
_cell.angle_alpha   90.00
_cell.angle_beta   90.00
_cell.angle_gamma   90.00
#
_symmetry.space_group_name_H-M   'P 1'
#
loop_
_entity.id
_entity.type
_entity.pdbx_description
1 polymer ?
#
loop_
_entity_poly.entity_id
_entity_poly.type
_entity_poly.pdbx_seq_one_letter_code
_entity_poly.pdbx_strand_id
1 'polypeptide(L)'
;MGLTTLQKFVLGLVAFILLIIGWGMFPLFFKWLMIEIGSEKTKLEDFGTLGDIYGSLNTLFTSATLAFVVYATLLQRQANKDARDAMANQLQQARDATAKQLRQARQALNQQLDQANKALEAQLKQARDDTEQQIANAKELSDIQLKQSEQTAAQQLSLSESMHNAQIQESRNAIFTTKFYGLLNYKNEVIKRFELEYQGKKYSSYNVFLLYSQKFKHLVENEWKDLDKYSDDDIRNLTESFHKECNNNQEFNDFRSYFSIYVNLIALISTLQNVEDINFFENILKNSMNLDEQITLFWLAPTYILLHEGLESSYIFGQFFHDSAIPYALRFYNKDFFSTENWANIFNETPA
;
A
#
# COMPACT_ATOMS: atom_id res chain seq x y z
N MET A 1 -66.16 76.72 7.52
CA MET A 1 -65.98 78.13 7.92
C MET A 1 -66.97 78.43 9.05
N GLY A 2 -66.47 78.63 10.27
CA GLY A 2 -67.32 78.80 11.45
C GLY A 2 -67.61 80.27 11.73
N LEU A 3 -68.87 80.59 12.07
CA LEU A 3 -69.27 81.91 12.57
C LEU A 3 -68.37 82.31 13.75
N THR A 4 -67.82 83.52 13.71
CA THR A 4 -66.98 84.04 14.80
C THR A 4 -67.79 84.14 16.09
N THR A 5 -67.15 84.12 17.26
CA THR A 5 -67.86 84.21 18.56
C THR A 5 -68.78 85.43 18.63
N LEU A 6 -68.36 86.54 18.03
CA LEU A 6 -69.18 87.74 17.88
C LEU A 6 -70.38 87.52 16.97
N GLN A 7 -70.23 86.83 15.83
CA GLN A 7 -71.35 86.50 14.94
C GLN A 7 -72.34 85.52 15.60
N LYS A 8 -71.85 84.51 16.33
CA LYS A 8 -72.72 83.60 17.09
C LYS A 8 -73.51 84.36 18.17
N PHE A 9 -72.86 85.31 18.85
CA PHE A 9 -73.50 86.13 19.85
C PHE A 9 -74.51 87.11 19.24
N VAL A 10 -74.17 87.80 18.15
CA VAL A 10 -75.08 88.70 17.42
C VAL A 10 -76.27 87.93 16.85
N LEU A 11 -76.03 86.76 16.26
CA LEU A 11 -77.11 85.93 15.72
C LEU A 11 -78.02 85.39 16.83
N GLY A 12 -77.43 85.02 17.98
CA GLY A 12 -78.18 84.67 19.18
C GLY A 12 -79.00 85.84 19.73
N LEU A 13 -78.44 87.05 19.76
CA LEU A 13 -79.13 88.26 20.20
C LEU A 13 -80.26 88.65 19.24
N VAL A 14 -80.04 88.58 17.94
CA VAL A 14 -81.07 88.85 16.91
C VAL A 14 -82.19 87.82 17.01
N ALA A 15 -81.86 86.54 17.16
CA ALA A 15 -82.86 85.49 17.35
C ALA A 15 -83.65 85.71 18.64
N PHE A 16 -83.01 86.15 19.73
CA PHE A 16 -83.66 86.43 21.00
C PHE A 16 -84.58 87.65 20.93
N ILE A 17 -84.16 88.73 20.27
CA ILE A 17 -84.98 89.93 20.03
C ILE A 17 -86.19 89.57 19.16
N LEU A 18 -86.00 88.80 18.08
CA LEU A 18 -87.10 88.34 17.24
C LEU A 18 -88.07 87.44 18.01
N LEU A 19 -87.57 86.61 18.93
CA LEU A 19 -88.40 85.81 19.84
C LEU A 19 -89.23 86.68 20.77
N ILE A 20 -88.64 87.72 21.38
CA ILE A 20 -89.38 88.64 22.26
C ILE A 20 -90.43 89.42 21.47
N ILE A 21 -90.10 89.89 20.26
CA ILE A 21 -91.05 90.59 19.39
C ILE A 21 -92.19 89.65 18.99
N GLY A 22 -91.88 88.44 18.55
CA GLY A 22 -92.87 87.42 18.21
C GLY A 22 -93.77 87.09 19.40
N TRP A 23 -93.19 87.00 20.60
CA TRP A 23 -93.93 86.75 21.84
C TRP A 23 -94.85 87.92 22.22
N GLY A 24 -94.34 89.15 22.20
CA GLY A 24 -95.14 90.35 22.53
C GLY A 24 -96.24 90.64 21.51
N MET A 25 -96.02 90.29 20.24
CA MET A 25 -96.99 90.43 19.15
C MET A 25 -97.97 89.25 19.07
N PHE A 26 -97.70 88.13 19.74
CA PHE A 26 -98.53 86.93 19.67
C PHE A 26 -100.01 87.18 20.03
N PRO A 27 -100.37 88.00 21.04
CA PRO A 27 -101.77 88.32 21.31
C PRO A 27 -102.45 89.03 20.14
N LEU A 28 -101.72 89.83 19.35
CA LEU A 28 -102.26 90.50 18.17
C LEU A 28 -102.42 89.53 17.00
N PHE A 29 -101.44 88.64 16.77
CA PHE A 29 -101.55 87.58 15.77
C PHE A 29 -102.68 86.61 16.10
N PHE A 30 -102.81 86.22 17.38
CA PHE A 30 -103.89 85.37 17.85
C PHE A 30 -105.25 86.06 17.71
N LYS A 31 -105.36 87.36 18.02
CA LYS A 31 -106.57 88.14 17.74
C LYS A 31 -106.92 88.09 16.25
N TRP A 32 -105.94 88.32 15.37
CA TRP A 32 -106.15 88.27 13.92
C TRP A 32 -106.62 86.88 13.48
N LEU A 33 -105.96 85.81 13.93
CA LEU A 33 -106.31 84.43 13.61
C LEU A 33 -107.72 84.07 14.13
N MET A 34 -108.09 84.47 15.34
CA MET A 34 -109.41 84.17 15.91
C MET A 34 -110.54 84.94 15.24
N ILE A 35 -110.29 86.17 14.76
CA ILE A 35 -111.25 86.91 13.91
C ILE A 35 -111.46 86.16 12.60
N GLU A 36 -110.38 85.65 11.98
CA GLU A 36 -110.46 84.94 10.71
C GLU A 36 -111.08 83.54 10.84
N ILE A 37 -110.98 82.92 12.02
CA ILE A 37 -111.65 81.66 12.35
C ILE A 37 -113.13 81.88 12.81
N GLY A 38 -113.64 83.12 12.76
CA GLY A 38 -115.09 83.41 12.84
C GLY A 38 -115.62 83.79 14.22
N SER A 39 -114.79 84.33 15.12
CA SER A 39 -115.22 84.78 16.46
C SER A 39 -115.90 86.16 16.44
N GLU A 40 -117.17 86.25 16.82
CA GLU A 40 -117.97 87.50 16.88
C GLU A 40 -117.52 88.51 17.97
N LYS A 41 -116.57 88.14 18.83
CA LYS A 41 -116.01 88.99 19.89
C LYS A 41 -114.81 89.80 19.37
N THR A 42 -114.90 91.13 19.44
CA THR A 42 -113.94 92.04 18.77
C THR A 42 -112.98 92.78 19.72
N LYS A 43 -113.20 92.72 21.04
CA LYS A 43 -112.31 93.32 22.05
C LYS A 43 -111.41 92.26 22.69
N LEU A 44 -110.13 92.60 22.87
CA LEU A 44 -109.10 91.68 23.40
C LEU A 44 -109.43 91.18 24.80
N GLU A 45 -110.18 91.97 25.58
CA GLU A 45 -110.67 91.64 26.92
C GLU A 45 -111.74 90.53 26.90
N ASP A 46 -112.44 90.33 25.76
CA ASP A 46 -113.50 89.33 25.62
C ASP A 46 -112.95 87.91 25.37
N PHE A 47 -111.65 87.76 25.08
CA PHE A 47 -110.95 86.50 24.79
C PHE A 47 -110.40 85.79 26.05
N GLY A 48 -110.84 86.20 27.24
CA GLY A 48 -110.43 85.59 28.50
C GLY A 48 -109.02 85.99 28.93
N THR A 49 -108.65 85.64 30.16
CA THR A 49 -107.34 85.93 30.74
C THR A 49 -106.21 85.44 29.83
N LEU A 50 -105.19 86.29 29.60
CA LEU A 50 -104.01 86.09 28.73
C LEU A 50 -103.34 84.69 28.79
N GLY A 51 -103.55 83.90 29.86
CA GLY A 51 -103.02 82.55 30.00
C GLY A 51 -103.51 81.53 28.96
N ASP A 52 -104.77 81.60 28.52
CA ASP A 52 -105.32 80.59 27.59
C ASP A 52 -104.73 80.70 26.17
N ILE A 53 -104.36 81.92 25.75
CA ILE A 53 -103.73 82.20 24.45
C ILE A 53 -102.39 81.47 24.36
N TYR A 54 -101.56 81.52 25.40
CA TYR A 54 -100.25 80.85 25.41
C TYR A 54 -100.32 79.33 25.58
N GLY A 55 -101.41 78.79 26.14
CA GLY A 55 -101.64 77.34 26.24
C GLY A 55 -101.68 76.66 24.86
N SER A 56 -102.34 77.29 23.88
CA SER A 56 -102.46 76.75 22.51
C SER A 56 -101.13 76.66 21.75
N LEU A 57 -100.19 77.57 22.02
CA LEU A 57 -98.86 77.59 21.40
C LEU A 57 -98.03 76.36 21.79
N ASN A 58 -98.14 75.92 23.05
CA ASN A 58 -97.38 74.79 23.56
C ASN A 58 -97.82 73.46 22.92
N THR A 59 -99.11 73.32 22.62
CA THR A 59 -99.67 72.14 21.95
C THR A 59 -99.14 71.99 20.52
N LEU A 60 -99.01 73.11 19.79
CA LEU A 60 -98.45 73.12 18.44
C LEU A 60 -97.01 72.60 18.41
N PHE A 61 -96.13 73.12 19.29
CA PHE A 61 -94.74 72.67 19.38
C PHE A 61 -94.63 71.18 19.76
N THR A 62 -95.51 70.69 20.63
CA THR A 62 -95.54 69.28 21.02
C THR A 62 -95.90 68.38 19.84
N SER A 63 -96.88 68.78 19.01
CA SER A 63 -97.29 68.03 17.82
C SER A 63 -96.20 67.96 16.73
N ALA A 64 -95.49 69.07 16.49
CA ALA A 64 -94.39 69.11 15.53
C ALA A 64 -93.21 68.24 15.97
N THR A 65 -92.90 68.22 17.27
CA THR A 65 -91.85 67.37 17.84
C THR A 65 -92.14 65.89 17.61
N LEU A 66 -93.41 65.48 17.77
CA LEU A 66 -93.83 64.10 17.53
C LEU A 66 -93.60 63.68 16.06
N ALA A 67 -93.92 64.56 15.10
CA ALA A 67 -93.72 64.29 13.67
C ALA A 67 -92.23 64.09 13.31
N PHE A 68 -91.33 64.89 13.90
CA PHE A 68 -89.89 64.73 13.72
C PHE A 68 -89.37 63.40 14.27
N VAL A 69 -89.86 62.96 15.43
CA VAL A 69 -89.47 61.68 16.04
C VAL A 69 -89.89 60.50 15.16
N VAL A 70 -91.11 60.52 14.60
CA VAL A 70 -91.59 59.48 13.68
C VAL A 70 -90.72 59.41 12.43
N TYR A 71 -90.40 60.57 11.83
CA TYR A 71 -89.55 60.64 10.65
C TYR A 71 -88.12 60.11 10.91
N ALA A 72 -87.50 60.50 12.03
CA ALA A 72 -86.18 60.02 12.43
C ALA A 72 -86.16 58.50 12.65
N THR A 73 -87.23 57.95 13.23
CA THR A 73 -87.37 56.51 13.49
C THR A 73 -87.42 55.70 12.18
N LEU A 74 -88.09 56.21 11.15
CA LEU A 74 -88.14 55.55 9.83
C LEU A 74 -86.76 55.53 9.16
N LEU A 75 -86.03 56.64 9.20
CA LEU A 75 -84.68 56.76 8.66
C LEU A 75 -83.69 55.81 9.35
N GLN A 76 -83.76 55.69 10.68
CA GLN A 76 -82.95 54.74 11.44
C GLN A 76 -83.24 53.28 11.08
N ARG A 77 -84.49 52.95 10.77
CA ARG A 77 -84.86 51.58 10.37
C ARG A 77 -84.31 51.23 8.98
N GLN A 78 -84.32 52.17 8.04
CA GLN A 78 -83.72 52.02 6.71
C GLN A 78 -82.20 51.82 6.84
N ALA A 79 -81.52 52.70 7.60
CA ALA A 79 -80.07 52.62 7.82
C ALA A 79 -79.65 51.29 8.49
N ASN A 80 -80.43 50.79 9.44
CA ASN A 80 -80.17 49.49 10.07
C ASN A 80 -80.34 48.30 9.10
N LYS A 81 -81.25 48.41 8.13
CA LYS A 81 -81.43 47.37 7.10
C LYS A 81 -80.24 47.37 6.14
N ASP A 82 -79.85 48.54 5.64
CA ASP A 82 -78.70 48.68 4.74
C ASP A 82 -77.39 48.24 5.41
N ALA A 83 -77.22 48.55 6.71
CA ALA A 83 -76.07 48.09 7.48
C ALA A 83 -76.01 46.56 7.62
N ARG A 84 -77.16 45.90 7.84
CA ARG A 84 -77.22 44.43 7.91
C ARG A 84 -76.90 43.77 6.57
N ASP A 85 -77.43 44.32 5.47
CA ASP A 85 -77.19 43.77 4.14
C ASP A 85 -75.72 43.97 3.71
N ALA A 86 -75.14 45.13 4.01
CA ALA A 86 -73.70 45.37 3.80
C ALA A 86 -72.83 44.41 4.63
N MET A 87 -73.19 44.18 5.91
CA MET A 87 -72.47 43.26 6.78
C MET A 87 -72.58 41.80 6.31
N ALA A 88 -73.76 41.38 5.83
CA ALA A 88 -73.95 40.06 5.27
C ALA A 88 -73.09 39.85 4.01
N ASN A 89 -73.05 40.84 3.11
CA ASN A 89 -72.21 40.80 1.91
C ASN A 89 -70.72 40.77 2.24
N GLN A 90 -70.25 41.56 3.21
CA GLN A 90 -68.86 41.51 3.68
C GLN A 90 -68.51 40.15 4.28
N LEU A 91 -69.40 39.54 5.06
CA LEU A 91 -69.18 38.22 5.65
C LEU A 91 -69.06 37.15 4.56
N GLN A 92 -69.90 37.21 3.53
CA GLN A 92 -69.85 36.29 2.40
C GLN A 92 -68.55 36.46 1.60
N GLN A 93 -68.17 37.69 1.27
CA GLN A 93 -66.90 37.97 0.58
C GLN A 93 -65.69 37.52 1.40
N ALA A 94 -65.70 37.73 2.72
CA ALA A 94 -64.64 37.25 3.61
C ALA A 94 -64.54 35.73 3.59
N ARG A 95 -65.67 35.01 3.67
CA ARG A 95 -65.71 33.54 3.59
C ARG A 95 -65.17 33.02 2.25
N ASP A 96 -65.59 33.60 1.14
CA ASP A 96 -65.13 33.19 -0.19
C ASP A 96 -63.64 33.50 -0.39
N ALA A 97 -63.17 34.64 0.10
CA ALA A 97 -61.75 34.99 0.09
C ALA A 97 -60.92 34.03 0.95
N THR A 98 -61.37 33.69 2.16
CA THR A 98 -60.71 32.70 3.03
C THR A 98 -60.69 31.32 2.39
N ALA A 99 -61.79 30.88 1.77
CA ALA A 99 -61.85 29.59 1.07
C ALA A 99 -60.88 29.55 -0.12
N LYS A 100 -60.77 30.65 -0.88
CA LYS A 100 -59.82 30.77 -2.00
C LYS A 100 -58.37 30.78 -1.52
N GLN A 101 -58.07 31.54 -0.46
CA GLN A 101 -56.74 31.56 0.16
C GLN A 101 -56.34 30.16 0.68
N LEU A 102 -57.26 29.44 1.33
CA LEU A 102 -57.00 28.10 1.83
C LEU A 102 -56.73 27.10 0.70
N ARG A 103 -57.48 27.19 -0.42
CA ARG A 103 -57.23 26.37 -1.62
C ARG A 103 -55.86 26.67 -2.23
N GLN A 104 -55.50 27.94 -2.35
CA GLN A 104 -54.19 28.35 -2.88
C GLN A 104 -53.05 27.91 -1.96
N ALA A 105 -53.19 28.07 -0.65
CA ALA A 105 -52.21 27.60 0.33
C ALA A 105 -52.00 26.08 0.27
N ARG A 106 -53.10 25.30 0.15
CA ARG A 106 -53.01 23.84 -0.04
C ARG A 106 -52.33 23.45 -1.35
N GLN A 107 -52.63 24.14 -2.45
CA GLN A 107 -51.99 23.87 -3.74
C GLN A 107 -50.49 24.19 -3.70
N ALA A 108 -50.11 25.35 -3.14
CA ALA A 108 -48.71 25.73 -2.96
C ALA A 108 -47.96 24.73 -2.06
N LEU A 109 -48.58 24.31 -0.95
CA LEU A 109 -48.01 23.31 -0.06
C LEU A 109 -47.79 21.96 -0.77
N ASN A 110 -48.77 21.49 -1.54
CA ASN A 110 -48.63 20.24 -2.30
C ASN A 110 -47.53 20.33 -3.36
N GLN A 111 -47.41 21.48 -4.04
CA GLN A 111 -46.32 21.72 -5.00
C GLN A 111 -44.96 21.74 -4.30
N GLN A 112 -44.87 22.37 -3.14
CA GLN A 112 -43.63 22.41 -2.35
C GLN A 112 -43.24 21.01 -1.86
N LEU A 113 -44.20 20.19 -1.43
CA LEU A 113 -43.97 18.79 -1.05
C LEU A 113 -43.51 17.94 -2.23
N ASP A 114 -44.12 18.09 -3.40
CA ASP A 114 -43.72 17.38 -4.62
C ASP A 114 -42.29 17.76 -5.05
N GLN A 115 -41.95 19.05 -5.01
CA GLN A 115 -40.60 19.53 -5.29
C GLN A 115 -39.58 19.03 -4.27
N ALA A 116 -39.93 19.05 -2.98
CA ALA A 116 -39.06 18.53 -1.91
C ALA A 116 -38.81 17.03 -2.07
N ASN A 117 -39.84 16.25 -2.40
CA ASN A 117 -39.72 14.81 -2.64
C ASN A 117 -38.83 14.52 -3.85
N LYS A 118 -39.03 15.23 -4.97
CA LYS A 118 -38.18 15.08 -6.18
C LYS A 118 -36.73 15.45 -5.91
N ALA A 119 -36.49 16.53 -5.16
CA ALA A 119 -35.14 16.93 -4.77
C ALA A 119 -34.49 15.88 -3.86
N LEU A 120 -35.25 15.32 -2.91
CA LEU A 120 -34.78 14.25 -2.04
C LEU A 120 -34.45 12.97 -2.81
N GLU A 121 -35.31 12.56 -3.76
CA GLU A 121 -35.05 11.40 -4.62
C GLU A 121 -33.80 11.60 -5.48
N ALA A 122 -33.60 12.79 -6.05
CA ALA A 122 -32.40 13.12 -6.81
C ALA A 122 -31.13 13.08 -5.93
N GLN A 123 -31.20 13.59 -4.71
CA GLN A 123 -30.09 13.51 -3.75
C GLN A 123 -29.78 12.08 -3.34
N LEU A 124 -30.80 11.26 -3.06
CA LEU A 124 -30.63 9.85 -2.71
C LEU A 124 -30.04 9.05 -3.87
N LYS A 125 -30.45 9.34 -5.11
CA LYS A 125 -29.86 8.73 -6.30
C LYS A 125 -28.38 9.12 -6.44
N GLN A 126 -28.07 10.41 -6.37
CA GLN A 126 -26.67 10.88 -6.45
C GLN A 126 -25.81 10.24 -5.36
N ALA A 127 -26.29 10.20 -4.11
CA ALA A 127 -25.55 9.59 -3.02
C ALA A 127 -25.31 8.09 -3.23
N ARG A 128 -26.26 7.37 -3.83
CA ARG A 128 -26.06 5.95 -4.20
C ARG A 128 -25.03 5.80 -5.30
N ASP A 129 -25.14 6.57 -6.37
CA ASP A 129 -24.21 6.54 -7.51
C ASP A 129 -22.77 6.87 -7.05
N ASP A 130 -22.60 7.89 -6.20
CA ASP A 130 -21.32 8.27 -5.61
C ASP A 130 -20.76 7.15 -4.71
N THR A 131 -21.62 6.52 -3.90
CA THR A 131 -21.22 5.40 -3.03
C THR A 131 -20.79 4.19 -3.85
N GLU A 132 -21.51 3.85 -4.92
CA GLU A 132 -21.16 2.75 -5.83
C GLU A 132 -19.81 3.01 -6.51
N GLN A 133 -19.57 4.24 -6.96
CA GLN A 133 -18.30 4.63 -7.55
C GLN A 133 -17.14 4.56 -6.54
N GLN A 134 -17.35 5.03 -5.31
CA GLN A 134 -16.35 4.92 -4.24
C GLN A 134 -16.03 3.46 -3.91
N ILE A 135 -17.04 2.59 -3.86
CA ILE A 135 -16.85 1.15 -3.63
C ILE A 135 -16.08 0.52 -4.79
N ALA A 136 -16.39 0.86 -6.04
CA ALA A 136 -15.69 0.34 -7.21
C ALA A 136 -14.21 0.75 -7.19
N ASN A 137 -13.92 2.03 -6.95
CA ASN A 137 -12.55 2.54 -6.86
C ASN A 137 -11.78 1.90 -5.69
N ALA A 138 -12.42 1.71 -4.53
CA ALA A 138 -11.79 1.07 -3.37
C ALA A 138 -11.47 -0.40 -3.64
N LYS A 139 -12.34 -1.12 -4.35
CA LYS A 139 -12.07 -2.51 -4.78
C LYS A 139 -10.89 -2.58 -5.75
N GLU A 140 -10.88 -1.74 -6.78
CA GLU A 140 -9.78 -1.71 -7.74
C GLU A 140 -8.44 -1.39 -7.06
N LEU A 141 -8.42 -0.40 -6.16
CA LEU A 141 -7.22 -0.06 -5.40
C LEU A 141 -6.76 -1.23 -4.50
N SER A 142 -7.70 -1.91 -3.83
CA SER A 142 -7.41 -3.09 -3.03
C SER A 142 -6.83 -4.22 -3.86
N ASP A 143 -7.37 -4.48 -5.06
CA ASP A 143 -6.88 -5.51 -5.97
C ASP A 143 -5.48 -5.19 -6.49
N ILE A 144 -5.20 -3.92 -6.79
CA ILE A 144 -3.86 -3.46 -7.18
C ILE A 144 -2.88 -3.65 -6.03
N GLN A 145 -3.25 -3.24 -4.81
CA GLN A 145 -2.41 -3.40 -3.62
C GLN A 145 -2.13 -4.88 -3.32
N LEU A 146 -3.13 -5.74 -3.46
CA LEU A 146 -2.95 -7.18 -3.26
C LEU A 146 -1.99 -7.77 -4.29
N LYS A 147 -2.19 -7.48 -5.58
CA LYS A 147 -1.28 -7.94 -6.65
C LYS A 147 0.15 -7.46 -6.44
N GLN A 148 0.32 -6.19 -6.04
CA GLN A 148 1.64 -5.64 -5.75
C GLN A 148 2.28 -6.32 -4.54
N SER A 149 1.49 -6.61 -3.49
CA SER A 149 1.95 -7.32 -2.31
C SER A 149 2.36 -8.76 -2.63
N GLU A 150 1.57 -9.47 -3.44
CA GLU A 150 1.90 -10.82 -3.92
C GLU A 150 3.19 -10.84 -4.74
N GLN A 151 3.35 -9.90 -5.67
CA GLN A 151 4.57 -9.77 -6.47
C GLN A 151 5.80 -9.47 -5.61
N THR A 152 5.65 -8.58 -4.63
CA THR A 152 6.75 -8.23 -3.70
C THR A 152 7.13 -9.43 -2.84
N ALA A 153 6.16 -10.17 -2.33
CA ALA A 153 6.39 -11.38 -1.54
C ALA A 153 7.09 -12.47 -2.37
N ALA A 154 6.66 -12.67 -3.63
CA ALA A 154 7.30 -13.62 -4.55
C ALA A 154 8.75 -13.22 -4.88
N GLN A 155 9.01 -11.95 -5.12
CA GLN A 155 10.37 -11.44 -5.36
C GLN A 155 11.27 -11.60 -4.12
N GLN A 156 10.75 -11.28 -2.94
CA GLN A 156 11.50 -11.44 -1.68
C GLN A 156 11.82 -12.92 -1.41
N LEU A 157 10.89 -13.83 -1.66
CA LEU A 157 11.12 -15.26 -1.51
C LEU A 157 12.21 -15.74 -2.50
N SER A 158 12.08 -15.40 -3.78
CA SER A 158 13.06 -15.77 -4.81
C SER A 158 14.46 -15.21 -4.51
N LEU A 159 14.55 -13.97 -4.04
CA LEU A 159 15.82 -13.38 -3.60
C LEU A 159 16.38 -14.10 -2.38
N SER A 160 15.53 -14.40 -1.39
CA SER A 160 15.96 -15.13 -0.18
C SER A 160 16.47 -16.52 -0.51
N GLU A 161 15.81 -17.26 -1.41
CA GLU A 161 16.27 -18.56 -1.91
C GLU A 161 17.61 -18.43 -2.64
N SER A 162 17.75 -17.45 -3.54
CA SER A 162 19.00 -17.21 -4.26
C SER A 162 20.15 -16.85 -3.32
N MET A 163 19.90 -15.99 -2.33
CA MET A 163 20.91 -15.59 -1.34
C MET A 163 21.30 -16.77 -0.45
N HIS A 164 20.32 -17.58 -0.02
CA HIS A 164 20.59 -18.78 0.76
C HIS A 164 21.45 -19.76 -0.03
N ASN A 165 21.08 -20.06 -1.28
CA ASN A 165 21.85 -20.97 -2.14
C ASN A 165 23.27 -20.46 -2.39
N ALA A 166 23.43 -19.15 -2.67
CA ALA A 166 24.75 -18.53 -2.82
C ALA A 166 25.58 -18.64 -1.54
N GLN A 167 24.99 -18.42 -0.37
CA GLN A 167 25.67 -18.54 0.92
C GLN A 167 26.10 -19.99 1.21
N ILE A 168 25.24 -20.97 0.92
CA ILE A 168 25.58 -22.39 1.05
C ILE A 168 26.74 -22.75 0.11
N GLN A 169 26.73 -22.24 -1.12
CA GLN A 169 27.80 -22.49 -2.08
C GLN A 169 29.12 -21.85 -1.63
N GLU A 170 29.10 -20.61 -1.17
CA GLU A 170 30.27 -19.91 -0.63
C GLU A 170 30.83 -20.65 0.59
N SER A 171 29.96 -21.11 1.49
CA SER A 171 30.37 -21.90 2.66
C SER A 171 31.04 -23.22 2.25
N ARG A 172 30.50 -23.91 1.24
CA ARG A 172 31.13 -25.13 0.69
C ARG A 172 32.50 -24.85 0.11
N ASN A 173 32.65 -23.78 -0.67
CA ASN A 173 33.92 -23.37 -1.26
C ASN A 173 34.96 -23.01 -0.18
N ALA A 174 34.55 -22.28 0.86
CA ALA A 174 35.43 -21.93 1.97
C ALA A 174 35.89 -23.18 2.76
N ILE A 175 34.98 -24.13 3.01
CA ILE A 175 35.31 -25.41 3.67
C ILE A 175 36.27 -26.23 2.81
N PHE A 176 36.00 -26.34 1.50
CA PHE A 176 36.87 -27.02 0.55
C PHE A 176 38.27 -26.42 0.58
N THR A 177 38.38 -25.10 0.40
CA THR A 177 39.65 -24.37 0.33
C THR A 177 40.45 -24.54 1.61
N THR A 178 39.78 -24.47 2.76
CA THR A 178 40.40 -24.70 4.07
C THR A 178 40.93 -26.13 4.20
N LYS A 179 40.17 -27.14 3.78
CA LYS A 179 40.61 -28.54 3.80
C LYS A 179 41.79 -28.77 2.85
N PHE A 180 41.73 -28.20 1.65
CA PHE A 180 42.77 -28.33 0.64
C PHE A 180 44.10 -27.76 1.13
N TYR A 181 44.12 -26.49 1.55
CA TYR A 181 45.34 -25.88 2.07
C TYR A 181 45.78 -26.48 3.41
N GLY A 182 44.84 -26.97 4.23
CA GLY A 182 45.15 -27.73 5.44
C GLY A 182 45.91 -29.02 5.14
N LEU A 183 45.46 -29.81 4.18
CA LEU A 183 46.14 -31.04 3.72
C LEU A 183 47.48 -30.72 3.06
N LEU A 184 47.55 -29.68 2.23
CA LEU A 184 48.79 -29.26 1.58
C LEU A 184 49.84 -28.78 2.60
N ASN A 185 49.42 -28.05 3.63
CA ASN A 185 50.30 -27.66 4.72
C ASN A 185 50.72 -28.87 5.57
N TYR A 186 49.79 -29.78 5.86
CA TYR A 186 50.11 -31.03 6.55
C TYR A 186 51.18 -31.84 5.78
N LYS A 187 51.07 -31.95 4.46
CA LYS A 187 52.12 -32.51 3.59
C LYS A 187 53.48 -31.85 3.85
N ASN A 188 53.53 -30.53 3.83
CA ASN A 188 54.76 -29.77 4.04
C ASN A 188 55.35 -29.96 5.45
N GLU A 189 54.52 -30.23 6.46
CA GLU A 189 54.98 -30.55 7.82
C GLU A 189 55.45 -32.00 7.96
N VAL A 190 54.84 -32.95 7.25
CA VAL A 190 55.27 -34.36 7.26
C VAL A 190 56.64 -34.50 6.60
N ILE A 191 56.87 -33.89 5.44
CA ILE A 191 58.17 -34.00 4.75
C ILE A 191 59.33 -33.49 5.61
N LYS A 192 59.12 -32.44 6.42
CA LYS A 192 60.16 -31.91 7.32
C LYS A 192 60.72 -32.94 8.31
N ARG A 193 59.95 -33.99 8.60
CA ARG A 193 60.32 -35.06 9.54
C ARG A 193 61.12 -36.18 8.87
N PHE A 194 61.21 -36.19 7.55
CA PHE A 194 61.96 -37.23 6.85
C PHE A 194 63.45 -37.02 7.13
N GLU A 195 64.08 -38.04 7.69
CA GLU A 195 65.52 -38.14 7.88
C GLU A 195 65.95 -39.56 7.54
N LEU A 196 66.92 -39.68 6.63
CA LEU A 196 67.50 -40.95 6.20
C LEU A 196 69.03 -40.83 6.17
N GLU A 197 69.72 -41.95 6.28
CA GLU A 197 71.18 -42.02 6.17
C GLU A 197 71.56 -43.03 5.11
N TYR A 198 72.31 -42.59 4.11
CA TYR A 198 72.75 -43.43 3.02
C TYR A 198 74.24 -43.19 2.75
N GLN A 199 75.03 -44.27 2.80
CA GLN A 199 76.49 -44.23 2.60
C GLN A 199 77.20 -43.20 3.51
N GLY A 200 76.77 -43.10 4.77
CA GLY A 200 77.34 -42.16 5.75
C GLY A 200 76.96 -40.69 5.53
N LYS A 201 76.05 -40.40 4.59
CA LYS A 201 75.49 -39.07 4.36
C LYS A 201 74.04 -39.02 4.82
N LYS A 202 73.71 -38.00 5.60
CA LYS A 202 72.34 -37.71 6.02
C LYS A 202 71.57 -36.93 4.95
N TYR A 203 70.33 -37.35 4.72
CA TYR A 203 69.36 -36.70 3.85
C TYR A 203 68.14 -36.32 4.68
N SER A 204 67.70 -35.08 4.57
CA SER A 204 66.54 -34.59 5.31
C SER A 204 65.57 -33.83 4.42
N SER A 205 64.29 -33.87 4.79
CA SER A 205 63.22 -33.18 4.07
C SER A 205 63.23 -33.53 2.57
N TYR A 206 63.13 -32.54 1.69
CA TYR A 206 63.11 -32.74 0.24
C TYR A 206 64.35 -33.43 -0.33
N ASN A 207 65.51 -33.38 0.35
CA ASN A 207 66.72 -34.06 -0.13
C ASN A 207 66.59 -35.58 -0.09
N VAL A 208 65.63 -36.12 0.69
CA VAL A 208 65.30 -37.53 0.63
C VAL A 208 64.79 -37.91 -0.76
N PHE A 209 63.97 -37.08 -1.42
CA PHE A 209 63.51 -37.39 -2.77
C PHE A 209 64.64 -37.40 -3.80
N LEU A 210 65.63 -36.52 -3.66
CA LEU A 210 66.81 -36.53 -4.53
C LEU A 210 67.56 -37.86 -4.49
N LEU A 211 67.66 -38.48 -3.31
CA LEU A 211 68.29 -39.80 -3.16
C LEU A 211 67.50 -40.88 -3.93
N TYR A 212 66.17 -40.86 -3.82
CA TYR A 212 65.30 -41.83 -4.49
C TYR A 212 65.23 -41.61 -5.99
N SER A 213 65.15 -40.36 -6.45
CA SER A 213 65.15 -40.03 -7.88
C SER A 213 66.45 -40.47 -8.56
N GLN A 214 67.60 -40.29 -7.89
CA GLN A 214 68.90 -40.75 -8.37
C GLN A 214 68.98 -42.28 -8.43
N LYS A 215 68.48 -42.98 -7.41
CA LYS A 215 68.43 -44.45 -7.43
C LYS A 215 67.53 -44.95 -8.56
N PHE A 216 66.34 -44.39 -8.71
CA PHE A 216 65.43 -44.74 -9.81
C PHE A 216 66.09 -44.52 -11.17
N LYS A 217 66.70 -43.35 -11.37
CA LYS A 217 67.43 -43.02 -12.61
C LYS A 217 68.52 -44.05 -12.92
N HIS A 218 69.32 -44.43 -11.91
CA HIS A 218 70.34 -45.46 -12.07
C HIS A 218 69.74 -46.80 -12.50
N LEU A 219 68.62 -47.21 -11.89
CA LEU A 219 67.93 -48.45 -12.23
C LEU A 219 67.46 -48.45 -13.69
N VAL A 220 66.73 -47.41 -14.12
CA VAL A 220 66.20 -47.34 -15.49
C VAL A 220 67.29 -47.19 -16.56
N GLU A 221 68.40 -46.54 -16.25
CA GLU A 221 69.50 -46.36 -17.23
C GLU A 221 70.41 -47.59 -17.36
N ASN A 222 70.57 -48.38 -16.28
CA ASN A 222 71.61 -49.42 -16.22
C ASN A 222 71.05 -50.83 -16.06
N GLU A 223 70.02 -51.02 -15.22
CA GLU A 223 69.54 -52.35 -14.81
C GLU A 223 68.25 -52.74 -15.55
N TRP A 224 67.32 -51.80 -15.72
CA TRP A 224 65.95 -52.04 -16.19
C TRP A 224 65.74 -51.77 -17.67
N LYS A 225 66.75 -52.02 -18.51
CA LYS A 225 66.61 -51.92 -19.98
C LYS A 225 65.65 -52.96 -20.55
N ASP A 226 65.49 -54.08 -19.86
CA ASP A 226 64.60 -55.18 -20.21
C ASP A 226 63.74 -55.50 -18.98
N LEU A 227 62.73 -54.67 -18.76
CA LEU A 227 61.92 -54.67 -17.55
C LEU A 227 61.13 -55.98 -17.39
N ASP A 228 60.81 -56.67 -18.49
CA ASP A 228 60.05 -57.94 -18.51
C ASP A 228 60.73 -59.08 -17.75
N LYS A 229 62.05 -58.97 -17.50
CA LYS A 229 62.81 -59.93 -16.68
C LYS A 229 62.51 -59.84 -15.20
N TYR A 230 61.94 -58.74 -14.73
CA TYR A 230 61.65 -58.49 -13.33
C TYR A 230 60.17 -58.74 -13.08
N SER A 231 59.81 -59.57 -12.11
CA SER A 231 58.43 -59.66 -11.63
C SER A 231 58.04 -58.42 -10.82
N ASP A 232 56.74 -58.20 -10.59
CA ASP A 232 56.28 -57.11 -9.73
C ASP A 232 56.81 -57.24 -8.29
N ASP A 233 57.00 -58.48 -7.83
CA ASP A 233 57.62 -58.79 -6.54
C ASP A 233 59.12 -58.43 -6.53
N ASP A 234 59.84 -58.63 -7.64
CA ASP A 234 61.26 -58.22 -7.72
C ASP A 234 61.41 -56.70 -7.59
N ILE A 235 60.54 -55.93 -8.27
CA ILE A 235 60.54 -54.47 -8.17
C ILE A 235 60.21 -54.03 -6.74
N ARG A 236 59.20 -54.65 -6.11
CA ARG A 236 58.82 -54.36 -4.72
C ARG A 236 59.96 -54.68 -3.75
N ASN A 237 60.57 -55.86 -3.86
CA ASN A 237 61.67 -56.30 -3.03
C ASN A 237 62.90 -55.40 -3.18
N LEU A 238 63.17 -54.88 -4.38
CA LEU A 238 64.25 -53.93 -4.63
C LEU A 238 63.98 -52.60 -3.92
N THR A 239 62.76 -52.08 -4.02
CA THR A 239 62.32 -50.87 -3.32
C THR A 239 62.40 -51.03 -1.80
N GLU A 240 61.90 -52.13 -1.24
CA GLU A 240 61.99 -52.41 0.20
C GLU A 240 63.43 -52.55 0.70
N SER A 241 64.28 -53.19 -0.10
CA SER A 241 65.70 -53.35 0.21
C SER A 241 66.42 -52.00 0.23
N PHE A 242 66.10 -51.11 -0.72
CA PHE A 242 66.63 -49.74 -0.74
C PHE A 242 66.11 -48.90 0.43
N HIS A 243 64.82 -49.00 0.78
CA HIS A 243 64.27 -48.36 1.97
C HIS A 243 65.05 -48.74 3.25
N LYS A 244 65.34 -50.05 3.42
CA LYS A 244 66.13 -50.55 4.54
C LYS A 244 67.56 -50.03 4.51
N GLU A 245 68.21 -50.03 3.34
CA GLU A 245 69.57 -49.52 3.18
C GLU A 245 69.69 -48.04 3.58
N CYS A 246 68.71 -47.21 3.21
CA CYS A 246 68.66 -45.79 3.56
C CYS A 246 68.24 -45.49 5.00
N ASN A 247 67.78 -46.49 5.75
CA ASN A 247 67.24 -46.32 7.10
C ASN A 247 67.93 -47.23 8.12
N ASN A 248 69.25 -47.41 8.01
CA ASN A 248 70.04 -48.21 8.96
C ASN A 248 69.50 -49.66 9.15
N ASN A 249 69.04 -50.28 8.05
CA ASN A 249 68.39 -51.59 8.01
C ASN A 249 67.06 -51.69 8.79
N GLN A 250 66.44 -50.55 9.11
CA GLN A 250 65.10 -50.49 9.69
C GLN A 250 64.04 -50.27 8.61
N GLU A 251 62.81 -50.70 8.87
CA GLU A 251 61.69 -50.43 7.97
C GLU A 251 61.37 -48.93 7.91
N PHE A 252 61.09 -48.42 6.71
CA PHE A 252 60.72 -47.03 6.48
C PHE A 252 59.38 -46.96 5.74
N ASN A 253 58.29 -46.71 6.48
CA ASN A 253 56.93 -46.69 5.93
C ASN A 253 56.39 -45.26 5.69
N ASP A 254 57.20 -44.23 5.92
CA ASP A 254 56.75 -42.84 5.92
C ASP A 254 56.37 -42.35 4.51
N PHE A 255 56.97 -42.91 3.44
CA PHE A 255 56.56 -42.58 2.06
C PHE A 255 55.12 -42.95 1.77
N ARG A 256 54.66 -44.12 2.23
CA ARG A 256 53.28 -44.56 1.99
C ARG A 256 52.30 -43.58 2.63
N SER A 257 52.54 -43.22 3.89
CA SER A 257 51.73 -42.26 4.63
C SER A 257 51.76 -40.87 3.99
N TYR A 258 52.95 -40.42 3.57
CA TYR A 258 53.15 -39.14 2.91
C TYR A 258 52.43 -39.04 1.57
N PHE A 259 52.63 -40.02 0.69
CA PHE A 259 52.05 -39.98 -0.64
C PHE A 259 50.54 -40.22 -0.64
N SER A 260 50.00 -40.88 0.39
CA SER A 260 48.54 -40.97 0.60
C SER A 260 47.89 -39.59 0.77
N ILE A 261 48.64 -38.55 1.14
CA ILE A 261 48.13 -37.17 1.19
C ILE A 261 47.77 -36.67 -0.22
N TYR A 262 48.51 -37.07 -1.25
CA TYR A 262 48.17 -36.72 -2.64
C TYR A 262 46.85 -37.35 -3.06
N VAL A 263 46.63 -38.63 -2.74
CA VAL A 263 45.36 -39.32 -3.02
C VAL A 263 44.20 -38.59 -2.33
N ASN A 264 44.39 -38.18 -1.06
CA ASN A 264 43.37 -37.39 -0.35
C ASN A 264 43.11 -36.02 -0.99
N LEU A 265 44.16 -35.36 -1.50
CA LEU A 265 44.03 -34.08 -2.21
C LEU A 265 43.30 -34.25 -3.55
N ILE A 266 43.63 -35.28 -4.32
CA ILE A 266 42.96 -35.64 -5.58
C ILE A 266 41.49 -35.96 -5.33
N ALA A 267 41.21 -36.82 -4.33
CA ALA A 267 39.85 -37.18 -3.95
C ALA A 267 39.05 -35.97 -3.43
N LEU A 268 39.71 -35.00 -2.78
CA LEU A 268 39.07 -33.75 -2.41
C LEU A 268 38.73 -32.93 -3.65
N ILE A 269 39.70 -32.71 -4.56
CA ILE A 269 39.51 -31.96 -5.81
C ILE A 269 38.36 -32.55 -6.64
N SER A 270 38.24 -33.87 -6.73
CA SER A 270 37.17 -34.53 -7.50
C SER A 270 35.76 -34.30 -6.95
N THR A 271 35.62 -33.76 -5.73
CA THR A 271 34.30 -33.34 -5.19
C THR A 271 33.80 -32.01 -5.75
N LEU A 272 34.67 -31.23 -6.41
CA LEU A 272 34.28 -29.99 -7.07
C LEU A 272 33.40 -30.26 -8.29
N GLN A 273 32.47 -29.35 -8.56
CA GLN A 273 31.58 -29.43 -9.72
C GLN A 273 32.06 -28.56 -10.89
N ASN A 274 32.85 -27.53 -10.61
CA ASN A 274 33.33 -26.58 -11.59
C ASN A 274 34.67 -27.05 -12.18
N VAL A 275 34.71 -27.24 -13.50
CA VAL A 275 35.90 -27.67 -14.24
C VAL A 275 37.05 -26.66 -14.13
N GLU A 276 36.75 -25.35 -14.08
CA GLU A 276 37.79 -24.32 -13.90
C GLU A 276 38.46 -24.43 -12.53
N ASP A 277 37.68 -24.64 -11.48
CA ASP A 277 38.20 -24.82 -10.12
C ASP A 277 39.00 -26.12 -10.01
N ILE A 278 38.51 -27.23 -10.60
CA ILE A 278 39.24 -28.50 -10.67
C ILE A 278 40.62 -28.28 -11.28
N ASN A 279 40.68 -27.69 -12.48
CA ASN A 279 41.92 -27.42 -13.18
C ASN A 279 42.87 -26.51 -12.36
N PHE A 280 42.32 -25.49 -11.68
CA PHE A 280 43.10 -24.61 -10.83
C PHE A 280 43.77 -25.36 -9.66
N PHE A 281 42.99 -26.13 -8.90
CA PHE A 281 43.52 -26.86 -7.74
C PHE A 281 44.42 -28.04 -8.13
N GLU A 282 44.14 -28.73 -9.25
CA GLU A 282 45.05 -29.73 -9.83
C GLU A 282 46.41 -29.12 -10.17
N ASN A 283 46.42 -27.93 -10.79
CA ASN A 283 47.67 -27.25 -11.12
C ASN A 283 48.45 -26.85 -9.86
N ILE A 284 47.77 -26.39 -8.80
CA ILE A 284 48.44 -26.15 -7.51
C ILE A 284 49.05 -27.44 -6.97
N LEU A 285 48.31 -28.55 -7.01
CA LEU A 285 48.78 -29.85 -6.51
C LEU A 285 50.02 -30.31 -7.27
N LYS A 286 49.97 -30.33 -8.60
CA LYS A 286 51.07 -30.73 -9.50
C LYS A 286 52.31 -29.87 -9.26
N ASN A 287 52.14 -28.56 -9.12
CA ASN A 287 53.23 -27.62 -8.85
C ASN A 287 53.72 -27.60 -7.40
N SER A 288 53.02 -28.26 -6.49
CA SER A 288 53.46 -28.39 -5.09
C SER A 288 54.55 -29.44 -4.88
N MET A 289 54.75 -30.33 -5.86
CA MET A 289 55.85 -31.28 -5.89
C MET A 289 57.06 -30.68 -6.60
N ASN A 290 58.25 -31.00 -6.13
CA ASN A 290 59.44 -30.81 -6.94
C ASN A 290 59.67 -32.01 -7.89
N LEU A 291 60.60 -31.87 -8.82
CA LEU A 291 60.92 -32.88 -9.83
C LEU A 291 61.27 -34.24 -9.20
N ASP A 292 62.16 -34.24 -8.21
CA ASP A 292 62.64 -35.45 -7.55
C ASP A 292 61.52 -36.18 -6.78
N GLU A 293 60.60 -35.42 -6.20
CA GLU A 293 59.41 -35.92 -5.52
C GLU A 293 58.44 -36.57 -6.51
N GLN A 294 58.18 -35.95 -7.67
CA GLN A 294 57.37 -36.59 -8.72
C GLN A 294 58.00 -37.89 -9.21
N ILE A 295 59.32 -37.91 -9.44
CA ILE A 295 60.03 -39.13 -9.87
C ILE A 295 59.97 -40.20 -8.77
N THR A 296 60.11 -39.81 -7.50
CA THR A 296 59.99 -40.74 -6.37
C THR A 296 58.58 -41.31 -6.27
N LEU A 297 57.54 -40.48 -6.39
CA LEU A 297 56.15 -40.93 -6.44
C LEU A 297 55.92 -41.88 -7.63
N PHE A 298 56.44 -41.52 -8.80
CA PHE A 298 56.36 -42.34 -10.02
C PHE A 298 57.03 -43.70 -9.87
N TRP A 299 58.15 -43.79 -9.15
CA TRP A 299 58.78 -45.07 -8.87
C TRP A 299 58.03 -45.88 -7.81
N LEU A 300 57.54 -45.22 -6.76
CA LEU A 300 57.00 -45.92 -5.59
C LEU A 300 55.51 -46.25 -5.69
N ALA A 301 54.72 -45.52 -6.47
CA ALA A 301 53.28 -45.75 -6.53
C ALA A 301 52.89 -47.20 -6.90
N PRO A 302 53.50 -47.86 -7.90
CA PRO A 302 53.09 -49.21 -8.30
C PRO A 302 53.34 -50.28 -7.23
N THR A 303 54.22 -50.02 -6.26
CA THR A 303 54.45 -50.94 -5.13
C THR A 303 53.38 -50.79 -4.04
N TYR A 304 52.56 -49.74 -4.10
CA TYR A 304 51.48 -49.43 -3.16
C TYR A 304 50.14 -49.33 -3.90
N ILE A 305 49.41 -50.44 -4.02
CA ILE A 305 48.15 -50.56 -4.82
C ILE A 305 47.19 -49.38 -4.61
N LEU A 306 46.83 -49.05 -3.36
CA LEU A 306 45.90 -47.95 -3.06
C LEU A 306 46.43 -46.56 -3.47
N LEU A 307 47.75 -46.38 -3.45
CA LEU A 307 48.37 -45.16 -3.92
C LEU A 307 48.27 -45.11 -5.45
N HIS A 308 48.68 -46.18 -6.13
CA HIS A 308 48.62 -46.26 -7.59
C HIS A 308 47.22 -46.02 -8.14
N GLU A 309 46.22 -46.74 -7.65
CA GLU A 309 44.81 -46.57 -8.04
C GLU A 309 44.31 -45.15 -7.74
N GLY A 310 44.70 -44.58 -6.59
CA GLY A 310 44.31 -43.24 -6.18
C GLY A 310 44.92 -42.11 -7.01
N LEU A 311 45.95 -42.39 -7.81
CA LEU A 311 46.57 -41.44 -8.73
C LEU A 311 46.04 -41.57 -10.17
N GLU A 312 45.29 -42.63 -10.48
CA GLU A 312 44.73 -42.80 -11.82
C GLU A 312 43.76 -41.64 -12.14
N SER A 313 43.75 -41.18 -13.40
CA SER A 313 42.96 -40.03 -13.87
C SER A 313 43.29 -38.68 -13.23
N SER A 314 44.35 -38.57 -12.42
CA SER A 314 44.75 -37.31 -11.80
C SER A 314 45.67 -36.46 -12.67
N TYR A 315 46.23 -37.04 -13.74
CA TYR A 315 47.24 -36.40 -14.57
C TYR A 315 48.38 -35.77 -13.75
N ILE A 316 48.75 -36.39 -12.62
CA ILE A 316 49.64 -35.80 -11.61
C ILE A 316 51.09 -35.66 -12.08
N PHE A 317 51.53 -36.52 -13.02
CA PHE A 317 52.90 -36.49 -13.54
C PHE A 317 53.01 -35.49 -14.69
N GLY A 318 53.65 -34.36 -14.41
CA GLY A 318 53.72 -33.23 -15.33
C GLY A 318 55.10 -32.58 -15.48
N GLN A 319 56.03 -32.86 -14.57
CA GLN A 319 57.29 -32.10 -14.49
C GLN A 319 58.50 -32.82 -15.10
N PHE A 320 58.41 -34.11 -15.40
CA PHE A 320 59.54 -34.88 -15.94
C PHE A 320 59.15 -35.69 -17.18
N PHE A 321 60.15 -35.91 -18.03
CA PHE A 321 60.11 -36.87 -19.14
C PHE A 321 61.54 -37.33 -19.41
N HIS A 322 61.76 -38.64 -19.40
CA HIS A 322 63.06 -39.25 -19.67
C HIS A 322 62.88 -40.54 -20.47
N ASP A 323 63.58 -40.66 -21.59
CA ASP A 323 63.46 -41.82 -22.48
C ASP A 323 63.76 -43.15 -21.78
N SER A 324 64.71 -43.14 -20.84
CA SER A 324 65.05 -44.32 -20.04
C SER A 324 63.91 -44.78 -19.14
N ALA A 325 63.00 -43.89 -18.74
CA ALA A 325 61.85 -44.22 -17.91
C ALA A 325 60.64 -44.77 -18.70
N ILE A 326 60.67 -44.71 -20.04
CA ILE A 326 59.56 -45.17 -20.90
C ILE A 326 59.17 -46.63 -20.64
N PRO A 327 60.11 -47.62 -20.60
CA PRO A 327 59.74 -49.01 -20.32
C PRO A 327 59.02 -49.19 -18.98
N TYR A 328 59.45 -48.43 -17.96
CA TYR A 328 58.80 -48.44 -16.66
C TYR A 328 57.40 -47.81 -16.70
N ALA A 329 57.26 -46.68 -17.41
CA ALA A 329 55.97 -46.02 -17.60
C ALA A 329 54.95 -46.92 -18.30
N LEU A 330 55.34 -47.53 -19.43
CA LEU A 330 54.46 -48.40 -20.22
C LEU A 330 54.01 -49.65 -19.47
N ARG A 331 54.84 -50.17 -18.56
CA ARG A 331 54.48 -51.35 -17.77
C ARG A 331 53.49 -51.04 -16.65
N PHE A 332 53.72 -49.96 -15.92
CA PHE A 332 53.00 -49.71 -14.65
C PHE A 332 51.93 -48.65 -14.75
N TYR A 333 51.85 -47.88 -15.83
CA TYR A 333 50.95 -46.75 -15.94
C TYR A 333 50.19 -46.77 -17.25
N ASN A 334 49.11 -46.01 -17.29
CA ASN A 334 48.44 -45.61 -18.52
C ASN A 334 48.54 -44.10 -18.70
N LYS A 335 48.02 -43.59 -19.82
CA LYS A 335 48.08 -42.16 -20.17
C LYS A 335 47.41 -41.23 -19.15
N ASP A 336 46.44 -41.72 -18.37
CA ASP A 336 45.60 -40.89 -17.49
C ASP A 336 46.34 -40.44 -16.21
N PHE A 337 47.59 -40.89 -16.03
CA PHE A 337 48.49 -40.43 -14.98
C PHE A 337 49.32 -39.20 -15.39
N PHE A 338 49.42 -38.87 -16.68
CA PHE A 338 50.39 -37.90 -17.19
C PHE A 338 49.73 -36.68 -17.84
N SER A 339 50.14 -35.47 -17.45
CA SER A 339 49.59 -34.22 -18.01
C SER A 339 50.32 -33.69 -19.23
N THR A 340 51.43 -34.30 -19.68
CA THR A 340 52.26 -33.75 -20.77
C THR A 340 52.03 -34.46 -22.09
N GLU A 341 52.15 -33.71 -23.19
CA GLU A 341 52.04 -34.25 -24.55
C GLU A 341 53.11 -35.30 -24.85
N ASN A 342 54.32 -35.16 -24.30
CA ASN A 342 55.39 -36.14 -24.49
C ASN A 342 54.98 -37.53 -24.01
N TRP A 343 54.42 -37.64 -22.81
CA TRP A 343 53.91 -38.92 -22.30
C TRP A 343 52.68 -39.39 -23.10
N ALA A 344 51.75 -38.49 -23.43
CA ALA A 344 50.58 -38.84 -24.24
C ALA A 344 50.96 -39.46 -25.59
N ASN A 345 51.99 -38.93 -26.26
CA ASN A 345 52.48 -39.48 -27.53
C ASN A 345 53.03 -40.90 -27.37
N ILE A 346 53.82 -41.17 -26.31
CA ILE A 346 54.36 -42.51 -26.03
C ILE A 346 53.24 -43.55 -25.88
N PHE A 347 52.20 -43.25 -25.09
CA PHE A 347 51.07 -44.19 -24.89
C PHE A 347 50.16 -44.33 -26.11
N ASN A 348 50.13 -43.34 -27.01
CA ASN A 348 49.37 -43.43 -28.26
C ASN A 348 50.10 -44.26 -29.32
N GLU A 349 51.43 -44.17 -29.38
CA GLU A 349 52.26 -44.95 -30.32
C GLU A 349 52.40 -46.42 -29.90
N THR A 350 52.38 -46.68 -28.61
CA THR A 350 52.44 -48.04 -28.03
C THR A 350 51.27 -48.24 -27.07
N PRO A 351 50.05 -48.52 -27.58
CA PRO A 351 48.92 -48.81 -26.70
C PRO A 351 49.23 -50.07 -25.88
N ALA A 352 49.19 -49.92 -24.56
CA ALA A 352 49.44 -50.97 -23.57
C ALA A 352 48.48 -52.15 -23.71
#